data_AF-A0A7R9SH62-F1
#
_entry.id   AF-A0A7R9SH62-F1
#
_cell.length_a   1.000
_cell.length_b   1.000
_cell.length_c   1.000
_cell.angle_alpha   90.00
_cell.angle_beta   90.00
_cell.angle_gamma   90.00
#
_symmetry.space_group_name_H-M   'P 1'
#
loop_
_entity.id
_entity.type
_entity.pdbx_description
1 polymer ?
#
loop_
_entity_poly.entity_id
_entity_poly.type
_entity_poly.pdbx_seq_one_letter_code
_entity_poly.pdbx_strand_id
1 'polypeptide(L)'
;TFKSRRNETSMMYGLYVLLAFIAACQGRHQYIELYEYSNSQGRHVRIESEVPDLSEFGPKKLNYDDRTTSVCLEGVWILYEDMLYNQDEFSSVEAFWGAGSVTCFDLLKPGTTSSLRFAGDYQNWMQPSVTLYDRTWFQGGEKFFTNLEVEFCKNCNSDSLIITGPYAWTFYSESYFEGEAVCLSFPDDRPLLMNESKKQINFTIRSFRAGCHSRNVVTDEMPKSGRMSNSD
;
A
#
# COMPACT_ATOMS: atom_id res chain seq x y z
N THR A 1 -42.94 -37.70 40.32
CA THR A 1 -42.76 -37.72 38.84
C THR A 1 -42.78 -36.29 38.34
N PHE A 2 -41.65 -35.59 38.39
CA PHE A 2 -41.55 -34.18 37.96
C PHE A 2 -40.92 -34.12 36.57
N LYS A 3 -41.72 -33.68 35.59
CA LYS A 3 -41.35 -33.64 34.16
C LYS A 3 -40.60 -32.34 33.89
N SER A 4 -39.30 -32.46 33.62
CA SER A 4 -38.40 -31.37 33.20
C SER A 4 -38.91 -30.76 31.88
N ARG A 5 -39.31 -29.49 31.90
CA ARG A 5 -39.43 -28.65 30.70
C ARG A 5 -38.09 -27.93 30.54
N ARG A 6 -37.28 -28.36 29.57
CA ARG A 6 -36.08 -27.61 29.15
C ARG A 6 -36.52 -26.40 28.33
N ASN A 7 -35.89 -25.27 28.63
CA ASN A 7 -36.07 -23.98 28.01
C ASN A 7 -35.54 -24.00 26.56
N GLU A 8 -36.42 -24.11 25.58
CA GLU A 8 -36.08 -24.01 24.15
C GLU A 8 -35.77 -22.56 23.71
N THR A 9 -36.12 -21.55 24.51
CA THR A 9 -35.91 -20.13 24.20
C THR A 9 -34.47 -19.64 24.42
N SER A 10 -33.66 -20.35 25.22
CA SER A 10 -32.29 -19.90 25.54
C SER A 10 -31.24 -20.29 24.48
N MET A 11 -31.55 -21.25 23.61
CA MET A 11 -30.61 -21.75 22.61
C MET A 11 -30.66 -20.94 21.30
N MET A 12 -31.78 -20.24 21.05
CA MET A 12 -31.97 -19.46 19.83
C MET A 12 -31.23 -18.10 19.87
N TYR A 13 -31.13 -17.46 21.04
CA TYR A 13 -30.36 -16.22 21.20
C TYR A 13 -28.84 -16.43 21.15
N GLY A 14 -28.34 -17.58 21.61
CA GLY A 14 -26.92 -17.93 21.50
C GLY A 14 -26.42 -18.08 20.07
N LEU A 15 -27.30 -18.45 19.13
CA LEU A 15 -26.95 -18.60 17.71
C LEU A 15 -26.86 -17.25 16.97
N TYR A 16 -27.73 -16.29 17.31
CA TYR A 16 -27.70 -14.95 16.69
C TYR A 16 -26.50 -14.11 17.15
N VAL A 17 -26.07 -14.25 18.41
CA VAL A 17 -24.88 -13.55 18.91
C VAL A 17 -23.58 -14.13 18.31
N LEU A 18 -23.57 -15.42 17.94
CA LEU A 18 -22.42 -16.02 17.26
C LEU A 18 -22.32 -15.60 15.77
N LEU A 19 -23.45 -15.37 15.11
CA LEU A 19 -23.50 -14.93 13.71
C LEU A 19 -23.19 -13.43 13.52
N ALA A 20 -23.32 -12.61 14.57
CA ALA A 20 -22.95 -11.19 14.54
C ALA A 20 -21.45 -10.93 14.71
N PHE A 21 -20.65 -11.92 15.12
CA PHE A 21 -19.19 -11.81 15.21
C PHE A 21 -18.44 -12.27 13.95
N ILE A 22 -19.15 -12.85 12.97
CA ILE A 22 -18.65 -12.97 11.60
C ILE A 22 -19.08 -11.72 10.83
N ALA A 23 -18.77 -10.54 11.37
CA ALA A 23 -18.53 -9.41 10.49
C ALA A 23 -17.32 -9.84 9.67
N ALA A 24 -17.58 -10.38 8.48
CA ALA A 24 -16.57 -10.69 7.51
C ALA A 24 -15.75 -9.40 7.35
N CYS A 25 -14.56 -9.38 7.93
CA CYS A 25 -13.48 -8.56 7.43
C CYS A 25 -13.22 -9.15 6.04
N GLN A 26 -14.04 -8.76 5.06
CA GLN A 26 -13.70 -8.93 3.67
C GLN A 26 -12.52 -7.98 3.48
N GLY A 27 -11.32 -8.49 3.76
CA GLY A 27 -10.09 -7.79 3.46
C GLY A 27 -10.18 -7.38 1.99
N ARG A 28 -9.93 -6.10 1.71
CA ARG A 28 -9.79 -5.65 0.33
C ARG A 28 -8.44 -6.15 -0.16
N HIS A 29 -8.44 -7.38 -0.64
CA HIS A 29 -7.27 -8.08 -1.15
C HIS A 29 -6.71 -7.29 -2.34
N GLN A 30 -5.42 -6.91 -2.27
CA GLN A 30 -4.76 -6.17 -3.33
C GLN A 30 -4.42 -7.07 -4.51
N TYR A 31 -4.64 -6.56 -5.71
CA TYR A 31 -4.18 -7.20 -6.94
C TYR A 31 -4.00 -6.18 -8.05
N ILE A 32 -3.22 -6.57 -9.05
CA ILE A 32 -3.09 -5.85 -10.30
C ILE A 32 -3.13 -6.81 -11.47
N GLU A 33 -3.76 -6.37 -12.56
CA GLU A 33 -3.81 -7.03 -13.84
C GLU A 33 -3.00 -6.21 -14.83
N LEU A 34 -2.01 -6.84 -15.46
CA LEU A 34 -1.13 -6.22 -16.44
C LEU A 34 -1.59 -6.62 -17.84
N TYR A 35 -1.88 -5.67 -18.72
CA TYR A 35 -2.43 -5.89 -20.06
C TYR A 35 -1.43 -5.49 -21.14
N GLU A 36 -1.35 -6.26 -22.23
CA GLU A 36 -0.41 -5.99 -23.34
C GLU A 36 -0.77 -4.77 -24.19
N TYR A 37 -2.04 -4.39 -24.24
CA TYR A 37 -2.52 -3.26 -25.03
C TYR A 37 -3.22 -2.22 -24.16
N SER A 38 -3.37 -1.00 -24.69
CA SER A 38 -4.10 0.08 -24.04
C SER A 38 -5.57 -0.25 -23.83
N ASN A 39 -6.22 0.46 -22.90
CA ASN A 39 -7.62 0.28 -22.52
C ASN A 39 -7.95 -1.14 -22.02
N SER A 40 -7.01 -1.74 -21.30
CA SER A 40 -7.18 -3.05 -20.65
C SER A 40 -7.53 -4.15 -21.66
N GLN A 41 -6.78 -4.19 -22.76
CA GLN A 41 -7.00 -5.14 -23.86
C GLN A 41 -5.81 -6.09 -24.05
N GLY A 42 -6.05 -7.15 -24.82
CA GLY A 42 -5.03 -8.13 -25.18
C GLY A 42 -4.86 -9.23 -24.14
N ARG A 43 -3.71 -9.90 -24.20
CA ARG A 43 -3.33 -10.87 -23.17
C ARG A 43 -3.08 -10.11 -21.86
N HIS A 44 -3.42 -10.74 -20.75
CA HIS A 44 -3.17 -10.18 -19.43
C HIS A 44 -2.69 -11.25 -18.45
N VAL A 45 -2.04 -10.79 -17.39
CA VAL A 45 -1.69 -11.60 -16.22
C VAL A 45 -2.18 -10.89 -14.97
N ARG A 46 -2.72 -11.67 -14.03
CA ARG A 46 -3.12 -11.19 -12.70
C ARG A 46 -2.00 -11.48 -11.72
N ILE A 47 -1.67 -10.47 -10.91
CA ILE A 47 -0.59 -10.50 -9.94
C ILE A 47 -1.16 -10.09 -8.58
N GLU A 48 -0.87 -10.90 -7.58
CA GLU A 48 -1.29 -10.72 -6.19
C GLU A 48 -0.07 -10.76 -5.25
N SER A 49 1.14 -10.64 -5.78
CA SER A 49 2.35 -10.60 -4.97
C SER A 49 3.30 -9.58 -5.56
N GLU A 50 4.31 -9.21 -4.79
CA GLU A 50 5.45 -8.49 -5.34
C GLU A 50 6.19 -9.40 -6.33
N VAL A 51 6.74 -8.81 -7.38
CA VAL A 51 7.45 -9.50 -8.44
C VAL A 51 8.73 -8.73 -8.73
N PRO A 52 9.90 -9.23 -8.29
CA PRO A 52 11.18 -8.55 -8.52
C PRO A 52 11.66 -8.66 -9.97
N ASP A 53 11.15 -9.62 -10.73
CA ASP A 53 11.53 -9.86 -12.13
C ASP A 53 10.35 -10.49 -12.89
N LEU A 54 9.77 -9.74 -13.83
CA LEU A 54 8.64 -10.16 -14.66
C LEU A 54 9.03 -11.18 -15.74
N SER A 55 10.32 -11.28 -16.08
CA SER A 55 10.81 -12.29 -17.01
C SER A 55 10.67 -13.71 -16.42
N GLU A 56 10.78 -13.82 -15.09
CA GLU A 56 10.68 -15.07 -14.35
C GLU A 56 9.28 -15.38 -13.79
N PHE A 57 8.32 -14.47 -13.97
CA PHE A 57 7.02 -14.56 -13.32
C PHE A 57 6.15 -15.73 -13.84
N GLY A 58 5.51 -16.43 -12.89
CA GLY A 58 4.47 -17.45 -13.12
C GLY A 58 4.98 -18.91 -13.25
N PRO A 59 4.08 -19.91 -13.16
CA PRO A 59 4.44 -21.34 -13.10
C PRO A 59 5.12 -21.90 -14.37
N LYS A 60 5.22 -21.09 -15.43
CA LYS A 60 5.89 -21.44 -16.69
C LYS A 60 6.96 -20.43 -17.11
N LYS A 61 7.34 -19.48 -16.23
CA LYS A 61 8.13 -18.29 -16.61
C LYS A 61 7.52 -17.63 -17.85
N LEU A 62 6.32 -17.09 -17.68
CA LEU A 62 5.48 -16.58 -18.77
C LEU A 62 6.15 -15.45 -19.57
N ASN A 63 7.27 -14.92 -19.07
CA ASN A 63 8.04 -13.82 -19.62
C ASN A 63 7.13 -12.64 -19.99
N TYR A 64 6.78 -11.87 -18.95
CA TYR A 64 5.91 -10.71 -19.07
C TYR A 64 6.66 -9.38 -19.01
N ASP A 65 7.99 -9.46 -19.07
CA ASP A 65 8.93 -8.35 -19.07
C ASP A 65 8.70 -7.42 -20.27
N ASP A 66 8.65 -6.11 -20.04
CA ASP A 66 8.47 -5.09 -21.09
C ASP A 66 7.20 -5.26 -21.95
N ARG A 67 6.16 -5.91 -21.42
CA ARG A 67 4.89 -6.14 -22.16
C ARG A 67 3.74 -5.26 -21.73
N THR A 68 3.79 -4.72 -20.52
CA THR A 68 2.65 -4.04 -19.93
C THR A 68 2.42 -2.70 -20.62
N THR A 69 1.20 -2.46 -21.11
CA THR A 69 0.76 -1.19 -21.72
C THR A 69 -0.38 -0.54 -20.93
N SER A 70 -1.21 -1.33 -20.26
CA SER A 70 -2.23 -0.81 -19.34
C SER A 70 -2.42 -1.74 -18.16
N VAL A 71 -3.04 -1.22 -17.09
CA VAL A 71 -3.25 -1.95 -15.84
C VAL A 71 -4.68 -1.78 -15.35
N CYS A 72 -5.19 -2.78 -14.61
CA CYS A 72 -6.36 -2.65 -13.76
C CYS A 72 -6.03 -3.17 -12.37
N LEU A 73 -6.39 -2.44 -11.31
CA LEU A 73 -5.97 -2.79 -9.95
C LEU A 73 -6.98 -2.44 -8.89
N GLU A 74 -6.83 -3.12 -7.75
CA GLU A 74 -7.34 -2.71 -6.45
C GLU A 74 -6.16 -2.66 -5.46
N GLY A 75 -6.10 -1.60 -4.65
CA GLY A 75 -5.00 -1.35 -3.73
C GLY A 75 -4.03 -0.28 -4.24
N VAL A 76 -2.77 -0.34 -3.78
CA VAL A 76 -1.69 0.57 -4.12
C VAL A 76 -0.55 -0.21 -4.73
N TRP A 77 -0.26 0.04 -6.00
CA TRP A 77 0.73 -0.70 -6.78
C TRP A 77 1.76 0.23 -7.39
N ILE A 78 2.99 -0.24 -7.48
CA ILE A 78 4.11 0.51 -8.03
C ILE A 78 4.81 -0.36 -9.06
N LEU A 79 4.93 0.16 -10.28
CA LEU A 79 5.59 -0.48 -11.41
C LEU A 79 6.94 0.20 -11.63
N TYR A 80 7.95 -0.60 -11.94
CA TYR A 80 9.34 -0.17 -12.12
C TYR A 80 9.84 -0.56 -13.50
N GLU A 81 10.64 0.33 -14.09
CA GLU A 81 11.29 0.07 -15.37
C GLU A 81 12.33 -1.05 -15.29
N ASP A 82 13.09 -1.14 -14.21
CA ASP A 82 14.11 -2.17 -14.02
C ASP A 82 13.66 -3.27 -13.06
N MET A 83 14.40 -4.37 -13.07
CA MET A 83 14.26 -5.45 -12.09
C MET A 83 14.59 -4.98 -10.68
N LEU A 84 14.19 -5.79 -9.68
CA LEU A 84 14.48 -5.58 -8.26
C LEU A 84 14.04 -4.18 -7.79
N TYR A 85 12.93 -3.66 -8.30
CA TYR A 85 12.33 -2.40 -7.86
C TYR A 85 13.26 -1.19 -8.03
N ASN A 86 14.01 -1.14 -9.13
CA ASN A 86 15.04 -0.13 -9.41
C ASN A 86 16.09 -0.03 -8.28
N GLN A 87 16.48 -1.16 -7.69
CA GLN A 87 17.40 -1.17 -6.56
C GLN A 87 18.84 -0.76 -6.95
N ASP A 88 19.27 -1.06 -8.17
CA ASP A 88 20.64 -0.77 -8.60
C ASP A 88 20.77 0.63 -9.21
N GLU A 89 19.83 1.03 -10.06
CA GLU A 89 19.83 2.32 -10.77
C GLU A 89 18.53 3.08 -10.56
N PHE A 90 18.60 4.42 -10.60
CA PHE A 90 17.40 5.25 -10.53
C PHE A 90 16.73 5.29 -11.91
N SER A 91 15.49 4.84 -12.00
CA SER A 91 14.79 4.64 -13.27
C SER A 91 13.31 5.02 -13.17
N SER A 92 12.55 4.78 -14.25
CA SER A 92 11.13 5.15 -14.28
C SER A 92 10.30 4.31 -13.31
N VAL A 93 9.31 4.98 -12.72
CA VAL A 93 8.34 4.46 -11.76
C VAL A 93 6.97 5.03 -12.09
N GLU A 94 5.97 4.15 -12.15
CA GLU A 94 4.56 4.54 -12.14
C GLU A 94 3.86 3.92 -10.92
N ALA A 95 3.41 4.77 -9.99
CA ALA A 95 2.62 4.37 -8.83
C ALA A 95 1.13 4.63 -9.09
N PHE A 96 0.29 3.67 -8.73
CA PHE A 96 -1.15 3.70 -8.95
C PHE A 96 -1.89 3.34 -7.67
N TRP A 97 -3.09 3.90 -7.51
CA TRP A 97 -3.99 3.50 -6.44
C TRP A 97 -5.45 3.50 -6.91
N GLY A 98 -6.23 2.59 -6.34
CA GLY A 98 -7.66 2.46 -6.60
C GLY A 98 -8.43 2.12 -5.32
N ALA A 99 -9.17 3.09 -4.79
CA ALA A 99 -9.96 2.91 -3.58
C ALA A 99 -11.39 2.41 -3.86
N GLY A 100 -11.70 1.17 -3.44
CA GLY A 100 -13.07 0.67 -3.32
C GLY A 100 -13.72 0.19 -4.63
N SER A 101 -12.99 0.21 -5.74
CA SER A 101 -13.34 -0.47 -6.98
C SER A 101 -12.10 -0.66 -7.85
N VAL A 102 -12.15 -1.65 -8.73
CA VAL A 102 -11.13 -1.84 -9.78
C VAL A 102 -11.01 -0.57 -10.59
N THR A 103 -9.80 -0.04 -10.68
CA THR A 103 -9.49 1.15 -11.49
C THR A 103 -8.46 0.78 -12.54
N CYS A 104 -8.65 1.25 -13.76
CA CYS A 104 -7.78 0.96 -14.88
C CYS A 104 -7.08 2.21 -15.41
N PHE A 105 -5.83 2.04 -15.83
CA PHE A 105 -4.97 3.11 -16.34
C PHE A 105 -4.17 2.62 -17.54
N ASP A 106 -4.00 3.46 -18.56
CA ASP A 106 -2.91 3.30 -19.53
C ASP A 106 -1.60 3.80 -18.92
N LEU A 107 -0.52 3.07 -19.16
CA LEU A 107 0.82 3.48 -18.74
C LEU A 107 1.27 4.73 -19.50
N LEU A 108 2.01 5.61 -18.83
CA LEU A 108 2.69 6.72 -19.48
C LEU A 108 3.86 6.24 -20.33
N LYS A 109 4.55 5.17 -19.89
CA LYS A 109 5.65 4.53 -20.63
C LYS A 109 5.33 3.05 -20.91
N PRO A 110 4.45 2.76 -21.89
CA PRO A 110 4.12 1.39 -22.26
C PRO A 110 5.34 0.54 -22.62
N GLY A 111 5.28 -0.74 -22.24
CA GLY A 111 6.26 -1.75 -22.64
C GLY A 111 7.61 -1.61 -21.97
N THR A 112 7.64 -1.10 -20.73
CA THR A 112 8.91 -0.90 -19.98
C THR A 112 8.90 -1.49 -18.58
N THR A 113 7.79 -2.08 -18.13
CA THR A 113 7.71 -2.61 -16.77
C THR A 113 8.45 -3.94 -16.65
N SER A 114 9.44 -3.99 -15.76
CA SER A 114 10.24 -5.19 -15.47
C SER A 114 10.05 -5.72 -14.04
N SER A 115 9.60 -4.90 -13.10
CA SER A 115 9.24 -5.35 -11.75
C SER A 115 8.09 -4.54 -11.17
N LEU A 116 7.45 -5.07 -10.11
CA LEU A 116 6.36 -4.38 -9.42
C LEU A 116 6.19 -4.83 -7.97
N ARG A 117 5.67 -3.95 -7.13
CA ARG A 117 5.26 -4.26 -5.75
C ARG A 117 4.01 -3.51 -5.35
N PHE A 118 3.39 -3.92 -4.25
CA PHE A 118 2.30 -3.18 -3.65
C PHE A 118 2.78 -2.45 -2.39
N ALA A 119 2.02 -1.46 -1.94
CA ALA A 119 2.24 -0.81 -0.66
C ALA A 119 1.11 -1.14 0.32
N GLY A 120 1.45 -1.14 1.60
CA GLY A 120 0.51 -1.46 2.67
C GLY A 120 0.25 -2.95 2.86
N ASP A 121 -0.75 -3.29 3.67
CA ASP A 121 -1.03 -4.69 4.01
C ASP A 121 -1.61 -5.46 2.80
N TYR A 122 -1.05 -6.64 2.55
CA TYR A 122 -1.44 -7.51 1.44
C TYR A 122 -2.89 -7.99 1.52
N GLN A 123 -3.34 -8.37 2.71
CA GLN A 123 -4.68 -8.93 2.94
C GLN A 123 -5.75 -7.83 2.93
N ASN A 124 -5.37 -6.64 3.37
CA ASN A 124 -6.27 -5.50 3.44
C ASN A 124 -5.53 -4.18 3.34
N TRP A 125 -5.46 -3.58 2.15
CA TRP A 125 -4.74 -2.32 1.97
C TRP A 125 -5.34 -1.14 2.73
N MET A 126 -6.60 -1.25 3.15
CA MET A 126 -7.24 -0.29 4.04
C MET A 126 -6.78 -0.43 5.50
N GLN A 127 -5.97 -1.44 5.81
CA GLN A 127 -5.32 -1.55 7.11
C GLN A 127 -4.31 -0.41 7.27
N PRO A 128 -4.35 0.31 8.40
CA PRO A 128 -3.39 1.34 8.72
C PRO A 128 -1.96 0.82 8.64
N SER A 129 -1.15 1.43 7.78
CA SER A 129 0.24 1.05 7.66
C SER A 129 1.10 2.17 7.09
N VAL A 130 2.41 2.08 7.34
CA VAL A 130 3.45 2.92 6.75
C VAL A 130 4.43 2.01 6.01
N THR A 131 4.67 2.31 4.75
CA THR A 131 5.73 1.69 3.95
C THR A 131 6.78 2.76 3.65
N LEU A 132 8.00 2.58 4.16
CA LEU A 132 9.14 3.49 3.95
C LEU A 132 10.06 2.91 2.88
N TYR A 133 10.59 3.78 2.02
CA TYR A 133 11.55 3.40 0.99
C TYR A 133 12.85 4.18 1.14
N ASP A 134 13.98 3.53 0.89
CA ASP A 134 15.30 4.13 1.09
C ASP A 134 15.74 5.09 -0.04
N ARG A 135 14.97 5.17 -1.14
CA ARG A 135 15.14 6.14 -2.22
C ARG A 135 13.86 6.93 -2.49
N THR A 136 13.99 8.00 -3.26
CA THR A 136 12.84 8.78 -3.76
C THR A 136 12.00 7.94 -4.73
N TRP A 137 10.77 8.38 -4.97
CA TRP A 137 9.85 7.73 -5.91
C TRP A 137 9.59 6.25 -5.61
N PHE A 138 9.60 5.88 -4.34
CA PHE A 138 9.30 4.55 -3.85
C PHE A 138 10.23 3.48 -4.42
N GLN A 139 11.48 3.82 -4.74
CA GLN A 139 12.47 2.89 -5.29
C GLN A 139 13.32 2.27 -4.18
N GLY A 140 14.04 1.20 -4.52
CA GLY A 140 15.01 0.57 -3.62
C GLY A 140 14.37 -0.23 -2.48
N GLY A 141 15.11 -0.33 -1.38
CA GLY A 141 14.72 -1.15 -0.23
C GLY A 141 13.50 -0.59 0.50
N GLU A 142 12.61 -1.48 0.93
CA GLU A 142 11.40 -1.12 1.68
C GLU A 142 11.40 -1.60 3.12
N LYS A 143 10.57 -0.93 3.93
CA LYS A 143 10.23 -1.34 5.28
C LYS A 143 8.75 -1.08 5.55
N PHE A 144 8.03 -2.13 5.91
CA PHE A 144 6.60 -2.10 6.19
C PHE A 144 6.30 -2.14 7.69
N PHE A 145 5.37 -1.29 8.13
CA PHE A 145 4.98 -1.13 9.54
C PHE A 145 3.47 -0.99 9.68
N THR A 146 2.87 -1.70 10.64
CA THR A 146 1.44 -1.61 10.99
C THR A 146 1.19 -0.99 12.36
N ASN A 147 2.27 -0.68 13.09
CA ASN A 147 2.21 -0.13 14.44
C ASN A 147 3.30 0.97 14.58
N LEU A 148 3.53 1.42 15.81
CA LEU A 148 4.61 2.34 16.14
C LEU A 148 5.99 1.73 15.91
N GLU A 149 6.94 2.63 15.67
CA GLU A 149 8.37 2.37 15.69
C GLU A 149 9.02 3.38 16.65
N VAL A 150 9.64 2.88 17.73
CA VAL A 150 10.27 3.72 18.76
C VAL A 150 11.66 4.17 18.36
N GLU A 151 12.35 3.39 17.53
CA GLU A 151 13.72 3.67 17.13
C GLU A 151 13.96 3.16 15.70
N PHE A 152 13.56 3.99 14.74
CA PHE A 152 13.87 3.76 13.34
C PHE A 152 15.38 3.94 13.13
N CYS A 153 16.01 2.84 12.71
CA CYS A 153 17.46 2.65 12.68
C CYS A 153 18.30 3.87 12.25
N LYS A 154 19.40 4.08 12.97
CA LYS A 154 20.27 5.27 12.89
C LYS A 154 20.79 5.62 11.48
N ASN A 155 21.02 4.62 10.63
CA ASN A 155 21.55 4.81 9.28
C ASN A 155 20.54 4.48 8.18
N CYS A 156 19.25 4.38 8.52
CA CYS A 156 18.21 4.10 7.54
C CYS A 156 17.75 5.39 6.89
N ASN A 157 17.65 5.33 5.57
CA ASN A 157 16.97 6.36 4.79
C ASN A 157 15.48 6.02 4.71
N SER A 158 14.69 7.07 4.53
CA SER A 158 13.25 7.01 4.32
C SER A 158 12.91 8.13 3.36
N ASP A 159 13.49 8.10 2.15
CA ASP A 159 13.48 9.20 1.19
C ASP A 159 12.12 9.33 0.48
N SER A 160 11.32 8.28 0.50
CA SER A 160 9.90 8.34 0.14
C SER A 160 9.08 7.40 1.05
N LEU A 161 7.78 7.63 1.11
CA LEU A 161 6.88 6.80 1.91
C LEU A 161 5.47 6.74 1.35
N ILE A 162 4.79 5.66 1.68
CA ILE A 162 3.36 5.48 1.41
C ILE A 162 2.66 5.14 2.72
N ILE A 163 1.55 5.81 3.00
CA ILE A 163 0.68 5.49 4.14
C ILE A 163 -0.65 4.98 3.60
N THR A 164 -1.15 3.89 4.17
CA THR A 164 -2.46 3.35 3.84
C THR A 164 -3.35 3.26 5.08
N GLY A 165 -4.66 3.09 4.86
CA GLY A 165 -5.69 2.99 5.89
C GLY A 165 -6.17 4.34 6.46
N PRO A 166 -7.20 4.34 7.34
CA PRO A 166 -7.92 5.56 7.72
C PRO A 166 -7.26 6.38 8.85
N TYR A 167 -6.03 6.06 9.27
CA TYR A 167 -5.43 6.69 10.44
C TYR A 167 -4.34 7.66 10.07
N ALA A 168 -4.37 8.82 10.74
CA ALA A 168 -3.23 9.74 10.76
C ALA A 168 -1.99 9.08 11.38
N TRP A 169 -0.81 9.55 11.01
CA TRP A 169 0.47 9.10 11.57
C TRP A 169 1.31 10.30 11.97
N THR A 170 2.01 10.19 13.10
CA THR A 170 2.97 11.22 13.52
C THR A 170 4.39 10.68 13.40
N PHE A 171 5.23 11.42 12.68
CA PHE A 171 6.65 11.15 12.51
C PHE A 171 7.47 12.13 13.34
N TYR A 172 8.61 11.68 13.83
CA TYR A 172 9.46 12.43 14.75
C TYR A 172 10.92 12.44 14.27
N SER A 173 11.61 13.55 14.54
CA SER A 173 13.03 13.73 14.20
C SER A 173 13.97 12.97 15.14
N GLU A 174 13.49 12.53 16.31
CA GLU A 174 14.25 11.77 17.29
C GLU A 174 13.56 10.45 17.67
N SER A 175 14.32 9.57 18.31
CA SER A 175 13.79 8.32 18.85
C SER A 175 12.81 8.58 19.99
N TYR A 176 12.02 7.58 20.38
CA TYR A 176 11.10 7.65 21.52
C TYR A 176 10.03 8.75 21.42
N PHE A 177 9.66 9.16 20.20
CA PHE A 177 8.64 10.17 19.91
C PHE A 177 9.00 11.58 20.40
N GLU A 178 10.28 11.93 20.32
CA GLU A 178 10.81 13.24 20.74
C GLU A 178 11.24 14.10 19.53
N GLY A 179 11.65 15.35 19.81
CA GLY A 179 12.12 16.29 18.78
C GLY A 179 11.01 16.96 17.98
N GLU A 180 11.34 17.37 16.75
CA GLU A 180 10.37 17.91 15.80
C GLU A 180 9.40 16.81 15.38
N ALA A 181 8.12 17.16 15.24
CA ALA A 181 7.09 16.19 14.89
C ALA A 181 6.17 16.73 13.80
N VAL A 182 5.81 15.88 12.85
CA VAL A 182 4.78 16.18 11.84
C VAL A 182 3.71 15.11 11.88
N CYS A 183 2.45 15.55 11.90
CA CYS A 183 1.30 14.67 11.78
C CYS A 183 0.83 14.69 10.33
N LEU A 184 0.78 13.53 9.70
CA LEU A 184 0.22 13.31 8.38
C LEU A 184 -1.20 12.79 8.57
N SER A 185 -2.19 13.58 8.18
CA SER A 185 -3.61 13.25 8.32
C SER A 185 -4.29 13.37 6.97
N PHE A 186 -5.07 12.36 6.59
CA PHE A 186 -5.66 12.28 5.25
C PHE A 186 -7.06 11.67 5.33
N PRO A 187 -7.93 11.94 4.35
CA PRO A 187 -9.31 11.47 4.37
C PRO A 187 -9.40 9.94 4.41
N ASP A 188 -10.38 9.43 5.16
CA ASP A 188 -10.72 8.01 5.23
C ASP A 188 -10.92 7.48 3.81
N ASP A 189 -10.16 6.44 3.41
CA ASP A 189 -10.23 5.70 2.14
C ASP A 189 -9.18 5.96 1.05
N ARG A 190 -8.11 6.72 1.32
CA ARG A 190 -7.10 7.01 0.29
C ARG A 190 -5.69 6.85 0.83
N PRO A 191 -4.77 6.29 0.04
CA PRO A 191 -3.37 6.28 0.45
C PRO A 191 -2.79 7.69 0.35
N LEU A 192 -1.77 7.95 1.17
CA LEU A 192 -0.88 9.11 1.04
C LEU A 192 0.41 8.65 0.39
N LEU A 193 0.81 9.27 -0.71
CA LEU A 193 2.06 8.97 -1.42
C LEU A 193 2.99 10.18 -1.34
N MET A 194 4.16 10.01 -0.76
CA MET A 194 5.19 11.05 -0.65
C MET A 194 6.45 10.59 -1.34
N ASN A 195 6.61 10.97 -2.61
CA ASN A 195 7.75 10.61 -3.45
C ASN A 195 9.09 11.18 -2.95
N GLU A 196 9.06 12.23 -2.15
CA GLU A 196 10.23 12.87 -1.54
C GLU A 196 9.91 13.33 -0.11
N SER A 197 9.95 12.41 0.85
CA SER A 197 9.50 12.65 2.24
C SER A 197 10.12 13.90 2.88
N LYS A 198 11.40 14.17 2.60
CA LYS A 198 12.13 15.32 3.13
C LYS A 198 11.56 16.66 2.67
N LYS A 199 10.87 16.73 1.52
CA LYS A 199 10.22 17.97 1.05
C LYS A 199 9.05 18.38 1.95
N GLN A 200 8.35 17.43 2.56
CA GLN A 200 7.20 17.75 3.43
C GLN A 200 7.48 17.55 4.92
N ILE A 201 8.32 16.57 5.30
CA ILE A 201 8.64 16.24 6.69
C ILE A 201 9.81 17.09 7.21
N ASN A 202 10.69 17.57 6.32
CA ASN A 202 11.84 18.46 6.61
C ASN A 202 12.84 17.96 7.67
N PHE A 203 12.73 16.71 8.14
CA PHE A 203 13.69 16.07 9.02
C PHE A 203 13.86 14.59 8.67
N THR A 204 14.91 13.97 9.22
CA THR A 204 15.10 12.52 9.13
C THR A 204 14.21 11.81 10.13
N ILE A 205 13.38 10.86 9.68
CA ILE A 205 12.49 10.10 10.54
C ILE A 205 13.31 9.20 11.48
N ARG A 206 13.02 9.26 12.78
CA ARG A 206 13.68 8.44 13.83
C ARG A 206 12.71 7.66 14.71
N SER A 207 11.46 8.07 14.77
CA SER A 207 10.38 7.29 15.35
C SER A 207 9.04 7.74 14.75
N PHE A 208 8.03 6.89 14.84
CA PHE A 208 6.68 7.23 14.39
C PHE A 208 5.62 6.39 15.08
N ARG A 209 4.41 6.92 15.19
CA ARG A 209 3.27 6.19 15.77
C ARG A 209 1.95 6.61 15.12
N ALA A 210 1.00 5.69 15.12
CA ALA A 210 -0.36 5.96 14.69
C ALA A 210 -1.02 7.04 15.56
N GLY A 211 -1.89 7.83 14.94
CA GLY A 211 -2.57 8.98 15.51
C GLY A 211 -1.85 10.30 15.23
N CYS A 212 -2.57 11.39 15.46
CA CYS A 212 -2.07 12.75 15.32
C CYS A 212 -1.63 13.30 16.68
N HIS A 213 -0.33 13.43 16.88
CA HIS A 213 0.31 13.82 18.15
C HIS A 213 1.17 15.09 18.02
N SER A 214 1.12 15.75 16.86
CA SER A 214 1.78 17.03 16.60
C SER A 214 0.74 18.09 16.25
N ARG A 215 1.06 19.36 16.53
CA ARG A 215 0.30 20.51 16.04
C ARG A 215 0.67 20.88 14.60
N ASN A 216 1.83 20.44 14.12
CA ASN A 216 2.23 20.58 12.73
C ASN A 216 1.54 19.47 11.94
N VAL A 217 0.40 19.80 11.31
CA VAL A 217 -0.41 18.86 10.57
C VAL A 217 -0.27 19.15 9.08
N VAL A 218 0.13 18.13 8.33
CA VAL A 218 0.11 18.14 6.87
C VAL A 218 -1.09 17.30 6.44
N THR A 219 -1.95 17.92 5.64
CA THR A 219 -3.08 17.26 4.99
C THR A 219 -2.84 17.18 3.50
N ASP A 220 -3.16 16.04 2.91
CA ASP A 220 -3.19 15.88 1.46
C ASP A 220 -4.57 15.39 1.03
N GLU A 221 -5.04 15.91 -0.09
CA GLU A 221 -6.32 15.55 -0.70
C GLU A 221 -6.07 14.81 -2.01
N MET A 222 -5.46 13.63 -1.92
CA MET A 222 -5.36 12.76 -3.09
C MET A 222 -6.77 12.30 -3.54
N PRO A 223 -7.01 12.08 -4.84
CA PRO A 223 -8.25 11.47 -5.32
C PRO A 223 -8.36 10.01 -4.82
N LYS A 224 -9.57 9.45 -4.82
CA LYS A 224 -9.80 8.04 -4.43
C LYS A 224 -9.03 7.03 -5.28
N SER A 225 -8.81 7.38 -6.53
CA SER A 225 -7.99 6.62 -7.45
C SER A 225 -7.13 7.58 -8.26
N GLY A 226 -5.92 7.16 -8.61
CA GLY A 226 -5.03 7.98 -9.40
C GLY A 226 -3.71 7.30 -9.69
N ARG A 227 -2.80 8.11 -10.26
CA ARG A 227 -1.44 7.70 -10.60
C ARG A 227 -0.44 8.82 -10.31
N MET A 228 0.81 8.45 -10.08
CA MET A 228 1.97 9.32 -9.92
C MET A 228 3.14 8.71 -10.69
N SER A 229 3.94 9.53 -11.38
CA SER A 229 5.08 9.04 -12.18
C SER A 229 6.26 10.01 -12.14
N ASN A 230 7.47 9.46 -12.22
CA ASN A 230 8.73 10.20 -12.44
C ASN A 230 9.25 10.09 -13.88
N SER A 231 8.47 9.52 -14.79
CA SER A 231 8.81 9.44 -16.21
C SER A 231 8.90 10.86 -16.79
N ASP A 232 10.13 11.32 -17.02
CA ASP A 232 10.43 12.50 -17.86
C ASP A 232 9.90 12.30 -19.29
#